data_AF-A0A1Q7N433-F1
#
_entry.id   AF-A0A1Q7N433-F1
#
_cell.length_a   1.000
_cell.length_b   1.000
_cell.length_c   1.000
_cell.angle_alpha   90.00
_cell.angle_beta   90.00
_cell.angle_gamma   90.00
#
_symmetry.space_group_name_H-M   'P 1'
#
loop_
_entity.id
_entity.type
_entity.pdbx_description
1 polymer ?
#
loop_
_entity_poly.entity_id
_entity_poly.type
_entity_poly.pdbx_seq_one_letter_code
_entity_poly.pdbx_strand_id
1 'polypeptide(L)'
;MTRQANRANVTMYTIDPRGLVGMGDIDEQVDPQQWSEFVRKSQDSLRVIAEETGGIAVVNQNDFSKALKRIDAETSDYYVLGYYSKNPDPTKRRRQIDVKVTRKGANVWFRKEYVLKPVPRPSSTSKP
;
A
#
# COMPACT_ATOMS: atom_id res chain seq x y z
N MET A 1 -0.66 -4.91 10.88
CA MET A 1 -1.25 -3.58 10.67
C MET A 1 -1.95 -3.45 9.31
N THR A 2 -1.25 -3.56 8.18
CA THR A 2 -1.82 -3.37 6.81
C THR A 2 -3.10 -4.18 6.54
N ARG A 3 -3.15 -5.46 6.96
CA ARG A 3 -4.37 -6.29 6.84
C ARG A 3 -5.58 -5.76 7.60
N GLN A 4 -5.36 -5.14 8.77
CA GLN A 4 -6.45 -4.53 9.54
C GLN A 4 -6.90 -3.22 8.87
N ALA A 5 -5.95 -2.40 8.40
CA ALA A 5 -6.25 -1.20 7.63
C ALA A 5 -7.10 -1.52 6.38
N ASN A 6 -6.70 -2.52 5.60
CA ASN A 6 -7.47 -2.98 4.44
C ASN A 6 -8.89 -3.45 4.79
N ARG A 7 -9.07 -4.13 5.93
CA ARG A 7 -10.40 -4.54 6.42
C ARG A 7 -11.25 -3.37 6.90
N ALA A 8 -10.63 -2.31 7.40
CA ALA A 8 -11.27 -1.10 7.87
C ALA A 8 -11.44 -0.05 6.77
N ASN A 9 -11.13 -0.38 5.51
CA ASN A 9 -11.14 0.55 4.39
C ASN A 9 -10.20 1.77 4.57
N VAL A 10 -9.09 1.60 5.29
CA VAL A 10 -8.12 2.66 5.53
C VAL A 10 -6.96 2.54 4.54
N THR A 11 -6.68 3.65 3.86
CA THR A 11 -5.51 3.83 2.98
C THR A 11 -4.46 4.67 3.71
N MET A 12 -3.18 4.28 3.60
CA MET A 12 -2.08 4.96 4.27
C MET A 12 -1.15 5.62 3.25
N TYR A 13 -0.88 6.91 3.47
CA TYR A 13 0.13 7.68 2.75
C TYR A 13 1.34 7.85 3.65
N THR A 14 2.51 7.41 3.20
CA THR A 14 3.73 7.44 4.02
C THR A 14 4.72 8.44 3.44
N ILE A 15 5.33 9.24 4.31
CA ILE A 15 6.30 10.26 3.93
C ILE A 15 7.61 10.00 4.70
N ASP A 16 8.73 9.89 3.98
CA ASP A 16 10.06 9.95 4.58
C ASP A 16 10.48 11.43 4.68
N PRO A 17 10.51 12.01 5.89
CA PRO A 17 10.82 13.43 6.06
C PRO A 17 12.31 13.74 5.78
N ARG A 18 13.18 12.74 5.66
CA ARG A 18 14.61 12.93 5.34
C ARG A 18 14.83 13.52 3.94
N GLY A 19 13.82 13.46 3.07
CA GLY A 19 13.93 13.97 1.70
C GLY A 19 14.81 13.09 0.82
N LEU A 20 15.52 13.72 -0.13
CA LEU A 20 16.54 13.08 -0.95
C LEU A 20 17.76 12.72 -0.08
N VAL A 21 18.02 11.43 0.09
CA VAL A 21 19.17 10.94 0.85
C VAL A 21 20.35 10.78 -0.11
N GLY A 22 21.30 11.71 -0.04
CA GLY A 22 22.56 11.65 -0.77
C GLY A 22 23.57 10.69 -0.14
N MET A 23 24.70 10.47 -0.81
CA MET A 23 25.87 9.81 -0.20
C MET A 23 26.40 10.65 0.98
N GLY A 24 26.91 9.97 2.02
CA GLY A 24 27.59 10.60 3.15
C GLY A 24 28.93 11.26 2.76
N ASP A 25 29.64 11.81 3.74
CA ASP A 25 30.91 12.53 3.53
C ASP A 25 31.94 11.72 2.73
N ILE A 26 32.68 12.44 1.88
CA ILE A 26 33.59 11.89 0.84
C ILE A 26 34.74 11.05 1.41
N ASP A 27 35.00 11.16 2.72
CA ASP A 27 36.12 10.49 3.40
C ASP A 27 35.86 9.00 3.69
N GLU A 28 34.60 8.55 3.58
CA GLU A 28 34.22 7.15 3.75
C GLU A 28 34.01 6.51 2.36
N GLN A 29 34.91 5.61 1.94
CA GLN A 29 34.78 4.87 0.67
C GLN A 29 33.67 3.82 0.78
N VAL A 30 32.42 4.27 0.66
CA VAL A 30 31.25 3.40 0.59
C VAL A 30 30.95 3.09 -0.87
N ASP A 31 30.74 1.81 -1.16
CA ASP A 31 30.27 1.35 -2.47
C ASP A 31 28.91 1.99 -2.81
N PRO A 32 28.76 2.71 -3.96
CA PRO A 32 27.52 3.37 -4.33
C PRO A 32 26.30 2.45 -4.44
N GLN A 33 26.52 1.20 -4.86
CA GLN A 33 25.46 0.21 -4.96
C GLN A 33 25.00 -0.21 -3.56
N GLN A 34 25.93 -0.50 -2.65
CA GLN A 34 25.60 -0.83 -1.25
C GLN A 34 24.88 0.32 -0.55
N TRP A 35 25.30 1.57 -0.78
CA TRP A 35 24.61 2.74 -0.26
C TRP A 35 23.18 2.87 -0.78
N SER A 36 22.98 2.72 -2.10
CA SER A 36 21.65 2.80 -2.70
C SER A 36 20.70 1.72 -2.14
N GLU A 37 21.22 0.51 -1.90
CA GLU A 37 20.47 -0.58 -1.28
C GLU A 37 20.13 -0.29 0.17
N PHE A 38 21.08 0.28 0.93
CA PHE A 38 20.85 0.70 2.30
C PHE A 38 19.73 1.76 2.39
N VAL A 39 19.81 2.81 1.57
CA VAL A 39 18.77 3.86 1.51
C VAL A 39 17.42 3.23 1.17
N ARG A 40 17.37 2.38 0.14
CA ARG A 40 16.15 1.66 -0.25
C ARG A 40 15.58 0.82 0.89
N LYS A 41 16.41 0.01 1.56
CA LYS A 41 15.99 -0.84 2.69
C LYS A 41 15.46 -0.01 3.86
N SER A 42 16.09 1.13 4.16
CA SER A 42 15.62 2.04 5.21
C SER A 42 14.23 2.62 4.95
N GLN A 43 13.82 2.70 3.67
CA GLN A 43 12.52 3.24 3.23
C GLN A 43 11.49 2.16 2.89
N ASP A 44 11.89 0.89 2.89
CA ASP A 44 11.09 -0.21 2.33
C ASP A 44 9.78 -0.42 3.12
N SER A 45 9.84 -0.27 4.44
CA SER A 45 8.65 -0.36 5.30
C SER A 45 7.57 0.67 4.92
N LEU A 46 7.97 1.89 4.56
CA LEU A 46 7.04 2.94 4.12
C LEU A 46 6.37 2.54 2.80
N ARG A 47 7.17 2.04 1.85
CA ARG A 47 6.68 1.53 0.56
C ARG A 47 5.68 0.40 0.74
N VAL A 48 6.03 -0.61 1.54
CA VAL A 48 5.17 -1.76 1.81
C VAL A 48 3.85 -1.32 2.44
N ILE A 49 3.87 -0.44 3.44
CA ILE A 49 2.64 0.02 4.10
C ILE A 49 1.71 0.75 3.13
N ALA A 50 2.27 1.70 2.36
CA ALA A 50 1.48 2.46 1.39
C ALA A 50 0.92 1.54 0.30
N GLU A 51 1.75 0.73 -0.34
CA GLU A 51 1.33 -0.16 -1.42
C GLU A 51 0.30 -1.20 -0.98
N GLU A 52 0.48 -1.80 0.20
CA GLU A 52 -0.44 -2.82 0.69
C GLU A 52 -1.80 -2.22 1.08
N THR A 53 -1.87 -0.92 1.38
CA THR A 53 -3.12 -0.22 1.71
C THR A 53 -3.70 0.59 0.54
N GLY A 54 -3.04 0.56 -0.62
CA GLY A 54 -3.47 1.24 -1.84
C GLY A 54 -3.14 2.72 -1.89
N GLY A 55 -2.23 3.22 -1.04
CA GLY A 55 -1.74 4.59 -1.05
C GLY A 55 -0.38 4.71 -1.73
N ILE A 56 0.25 5.89 -1.57
CA ILE A 56 1.57 6.20 -2.14
C ILE A 56 2.63 6.46 -1.06
N ALA A 57 3.86 6.02 -1.35
CA ALA A 57 5.03 6.30 -0.54
C ALA A 57 5.86 7.44 -1.14
N VAL A 58 6.05 8.49 -0.37
CA VAL A 58 6.83 9.68 -0.70
C VAL A 58 8.19 9.50 -0.05
N VAL A 59 9.14 8.96 -0.80
CA VAL A 59 10.49 8.67 -0.29
C VAL A 59 11.55 9.11 -1.29
N ASN A 60 12.72 9.48 -0.79
CA ASN A 60 13.87 9.90 -1.59
C ASN A 60 13.57 11.03 -2.59
N GLN A 61 12.80 12.04 -2.19
CA GLN A 61 12.47 13.20 -3.01
C GLN A 61 12.36 14.47 -2.16
N ASN A 62 12.68 15.63 -2.76
CA ASN A 62 12.63 16.94 -2.09
C ASN A 62 11.36 17.73 -2.40
N ASP A 63 10.58 17.31 -3.40
CA ASP A 63 9.35 18.01 -3.80
C ASP A 63 8.14 17.46 -3.03
N PHE A 64 8.07 17.81 -1.75
CA PHE A 64 6.92 17.45 -0.89
C PHE A 64 5.65 18.18 -1.30
N SER A 65 5.76 19.38 -1.90
CA SER A 65 4.59 20.13 -2.37
C SER A 65 3.85 19.38 -3.47
N LYS A 66 4.58 18.84 -4.46
CA LYS A 66 4.01 17.98 -5.50
C LYS A 66 3.45 16.69 -4.93
N ALA A 67 4.13 16.10 -3.96
CA ALA A 67 3.65 14.89 -3.30
C ALA A 67 2.33 15.11 -2.56
N LEU A 68 2.22 16.20 -1.80
CA LEU A 68 0.99 16.56 -1.09
C LEU A 68 -0.14 16.92 -2.05
N LYS A 69 0.13 17.70 -3.11
CA LYS A 69 -0.85 17.96 -4.17
C LYS A 69 -1.37 16.67 -4.82
N ARG A 70 -0.51 15.67 -4.96
CA ARG A 70 -0.91 14.37 -5.49
C ARG A 70 -1.78 13.58 -4.51
N ILE A 71 -1.44 13.58 -3.22
CA ILE A 71 -2.28 12.97 -2.17
C ILE A 71 -3.66 13.64 -2.16
N ASP A 72 -3.68 14.98 -2.20
CA ASP A 72 -4.90 15.79 -2.27
C ASP A 72 -5.75 15.46 -3.51
N ALA A 73 -5.14 15.36 -4.69
CA ALA A 73 -5.84 14.95 -5.91
C ALA A 73 -6.42 13.53 -5.81
N GLU A 74 -5.72 12.61 -5.16
CA GLU A 74 -6.16 11.22 -4.95
C GLU A 74 -7.35 11.14 -3.97
N THR A 75 -7.41 12.03 -2.98
CA THR A 75 -8.53 12.08 -2.03
C THR A 75 -9.71 12.93 -2.50
N SER A 76 -9.50 13.80 -3.49
CA SER A 76 -10.54 14.72 -4.00
C SER A 76 -11.46 14.06 -5.02
N ASP A 77 -10.90 13.49 -6.10
CA ASP A 77 -11.66 12.96 -7.23
C ASP A 77 -11.40 11.45 -7.41
N TYR A 78 -12.20 10.61 -6.77
CA TYR A 78 -12.07 9.16 -6.87
C TYR A 78 -13.37 8.47 -7.29
N TYR A 79 -13.23 7.37 -8.04
CA TYR A 79 -14.32 6.45 -8.37
C TYR A 79 -14.21 5.21 -7.51
N VAL A 80 -15.29 4.84 -6.82
CA VAL A 80 -15.39 3.56 -6.10
C VAL A 80 -16.03 2.53 -7.01
N LEU A 81 -15.29 1.48 -7.35
CA LEU A 81 -15.80 0.34 -8.09
C LEU A 81 -16.13 -0.81 -7.12
N GLY A 82 -17.42 -1.14 -7.02
CA GLY A 82 -17.88 -2.32 -6.30
C GLY A 82 -17.83 -3.55 -7.21
N TYR A 83 -17.28 -4.66 -6.70
CA TYR A 83 -17.33 -5.94 -7.41
C TYR A 83 -17.65 -7.08 -6.45
N TYR A 84 -18.32 -8.10 -6.96
CA TYR A 84 -18.55 -9.34 -6.24
C TYR A 84 -17.66 -10.43 -6.83
N SER A 85 -16.96 -11.18 -5.96
CA SER A 85 -16.22 -12.35 -6.42
C SER A 85 -17.20 -13.42 -6.87
N LYS A 86 -16.93 -14.02 -8.02
CA LYS A 86 -17.63 -15.22 -8.50
C LYS A 86 -17.23 -16.50 -7.75
N ASN A 87 -16.25 -16.43 -6.84
CA ASN A 87 -15.82 -17.57 -6.03
C ASN A 87 -16.77 -17.76 -4.82
N PRO A 88 -17.59 -18.83 -4.78
CA PRO A 88 -18.52 -19.06 -3.70
C PRO A 88 -17.86 -19.66 -2.45
N ASP A 89 -16.63 -20.15 -2.56
CA ASP A 89 -15.94 -20.86 -1.47
C ASP A 89 -15.59 -19.90 -0.31
N PRO A 90 -16.22 -20.07 0.87
CA PRO A 90 -15.97 -19.21 2.03
C PRO A 90 -14.63 -19.53 2.72
N THR A 91 -14.00 -20.67 2.42
CA THR A 91 -12.70 -21.06 2.97
C THR A 91 -11.54 -20.34 2.27
N LYS A 92 -11.72 -19.99 0.98
CA LYS A 92 -10.80 -19.14 0.20
C LYS A 92 -10.99 -17.65 0.53
N ARG A 93 -10.56 -17.29 1.74
CA ARG A 93 -10.80 -15.97 2.34
C ARG A 93 -9.96 -14.85 1.74
N ARG A 94 -8.71 -15.13 1.36
CA ARG A 94 -7.82 -14.16 0.72
C ARG A 94 -8.15 -14.09 -0.76
N ARG A 95 -8.39 -12.88 -1.26
CA ARG A 95 -8.80 -12.62 -2.64
C ARG A 95 -7.94 -11.50 -3.20
N GLN A 96 -7.19 -11.83 -4.24
CA GLN A 96 -6.37 -10.86 -4.97
C GLN A 96 -7.25 -10.04 -5.91
N ILE A 97 -6.84 -8.79 -6.13
CA ILE A 97 -7.44 -7.83 -7.03
C ILE A 97 -6.39 -7.52 -8.09
N ASP A 98 -6.79 -7.56 -9.36
CA ASP A 98 -6.01 -7.07 -10.48
C ASP A 98 -6.87 -6.08 -11.26
N VAL A 99 -6.33 -4.88 -11.52
CA VAL A 99 -7.04 -3.79 -12.20
C VAL A 99 -6.30 -3.47 -13.49
N LYS A 100 -7.00 -3.63 -14.61
CA LYS A 100 -6.49 -3.30 -15.95
C LYS A 100 -7.26 -2.13 -16.52
N VAL A 101 -6.52 -1.12 -17.00
CA VAL A 101 -7.08 0.12 -17.55
C VAL A 101 -6.65 0.27 -19.00
N THR A 102 -7.58 0.63 -19.87
CA THR A 102 -7.35 0.81 -21.31
C THR A 102 -6.83 2.20 -21.66
N ARG A 103 -7.03 3.19 -20.78
CA ARG A 103 -6.56 4.57 -20.96
C ARG A 103 -5.04 4.64 -20.94
N LYS A 104 -4.44 5.07 -22.05
CA LYS A 104 -2.99 5.32 -22.15
C LYS A 104 -2.58 6.44 -21.19
N GLY A 105 -1.44 6.25 -20.52
CA GLY A 105 -0.89 7.23 -19.56
C GLY A 105 -1.63 7.34 -18.24
N ALA A 106 -2.63 6.49 -17.98
CA ALA A 106 -3.27 6.42 -16.68
C ALA A 106 -2.36 5.74 -15.67
N ASN A 107 -2.22 6.35 -14.49
CA ASN A 107 -1.63 5.70 -13.34
C ASN A 107 -2.77 5.17 -12.46
N VAL A 108 -2.66 3.93 -12.01
CA VAL A 108 -3.74 3.23 -11.30
C VAL A 108 -3.24 2.83 -9.92
N TRP A 109 -4.01 3.19 -8.88
CA TRP A 109 -3.79 2.76 -7.50
C TRP A 109 -5.02 2.02 -7.02
N PHE A 110 -4.80 0.86 -6.42
CA PHE A 110 -5.85 -0.01 -5.95
C PHE A 110 -5.30 -0.92 -4.84
N ARG A 111 -6.19 -1.47 -4.02
CA ARG A 111 -5.81 -2.46 -3.02
C ARG A 111 -5.51 -3.78 -3.70
N LYS A 112 -4.34 -4.37 -3.44
CA LYS A 112 -3.90 -5.64 -4.06
C LYS A 112 -4.73 -6.85 -3.63
N GLU A 113 -5.31 -6.82 -2.44
CA GLU A 113 -6.12 -7.92 -1.91
C GLU A 113 -7.09 -7.50 -0.80
N TYR A 114 -8.06 -8.37 -0.52
CA TYR A 114 -8.86 -8.32 0.69
C TYR A 114 -9.04 -9.72 1.30
N VAL A 115 -9.44 -9.76 2.57
CA VAL A 115 -9.64 -11.00 3.31
C VAL A 115 -11.01 -11.02 3.97
N LEU A 116 -11.83 -12.02 3.63
CA LEU A 116 -13.14 -12.23 4.25
C LEU A 116 -13.03 -12.46 5.77
N LYS A 117 -14.06 -12.03 6.51
CA LYS A 117 -14.19 -12.35 7.94
C LYS A 117 -14.28 -13.89 8.10
N PRO A 118 -13.74 -14.46 9.19
CA PRO A 118 -13.95 -15.87 9.47
C PRO A 118 -15.45 -16.16 9.58
N VAL A 119 -15.89 -17.31 9.07
CA VAL A 119 -17.25 -17.79 9.35
C VAL A 119 -17.35 -18.02 10.86
N PRO A 120 -18.38 -17.52 11.55
CA PRO A 120 -18.59 -17.82 12.96
C PRO A 120 -18.58 -19.33 13.18
N ARG A 121 -17.87 -19.81 14.20
CA ARG A 121 -18.00 -21.21 14.61
C ARG A 121 -19.45 -21.45 15.01
N PRO A 122 -20.10 -22.53 14.57
CA PRO A 122 -21.44 -22.86 15.06
C PRO A 122 -21.36 -22.94 16.58
N SER A 123 -22.20 -22.16 17.27
CA SER A 123 -22.32 -22.26 18.72
C SER A 123 -22.87 -23.64 19.03
N SER A 124 -22.14 -24.45 19.79
CA SER A 124 -22.69 -25.66 20.37
C SER A 124 -23.75 -25.25 21.40
N THR A 125 -25.00 -25.14 20.96
CA THR A 125 -26.14 -25.19 21.87
C THR A 125 -26.15 -26.59 22.47
N SER A 126 -25.63 -26.74 23.69
CA SER A 126 -25.97 -27.86 24.56
C SER A 126 -27.47 -27.78 24.78
N LYS A 127 -28.20 -28.71 24.16
CA LYS A 127 -29.63 -28.89 24.40
C LYS A 127 -29.82 -29.29 25.88
N PRO A 128 -30.85 -28.79 26.57
CA PRO A 128 -31.09 -29.05 27.99
C PRO A 128 -31.30 -30.53 28.30
#